data_AF-A0AA37T650-F1
#
_entry.id   AF-A0AA37T650-F1
#
_cell.length_a   1.000
_cell.length_b   1.000
_cell.length_c   1.000
_cell.angle_alpha   90.00
_cell.angle_beta   90.00
_cell.angle_gamma   90.00
#
_symmetry.space_group_name_H-M   'P 1'
#
loop_
_entity.id
_entity.type
_entity.pdbx_description
1 polymer ?
#
loop_
_entity_poly.entity_id
_entity_poly.type
_entity_poly.pdbx_seq_one_letter_code
_entity_poly.pdbx_strand_id
1 'polypeptide(L)'
;MVLAAVIANMGVLTGCQVIGSALPAWSPDNPPTLREASYLVETNNFARLNLLFDQVTAANPEYDDLQSLKQTIPKRVQRYESRQVEQARQLVARHQWQDAWAVLAESQRNLPNSKALQETEVVLRGKHLKLLGELEARETLLAAKTLVGKMALAQDREKLQVQMPWAFINRAKERQSRAILVDKLRECVRQALSVNNQQLASQCSTVGKQLGGQPLGSTLERQASANSTPSLTVSSPANTKVATPKPFHNGQRQSAIIHAQRVKALKKEYQDLVSVRWWQGAIQTLEKLESEAPKDPDIRRWRGQINAIIDAEIAAGIERGESLYSQGLLNQALDVWRQLLILDPNNSAVIERISRTERFLEKLQRLQARSNSTKNSAKNSTSNGMSNRTGNGGGTRSMRAASDKALVGQNGLR
;
A
#
# COMPACT_ATOMS: atom_id res chain seq x y z
N MET A 1 -40.10 -17.29 16.00
CA MET A 1 -39.65 -15.92 16.36
C MET A 1 -38.51 -15.54 15.43
N VAL A 2 -38.56 -14.32 14.92
CA VAL A 2 -38.11 -13.88 13.60
C VAL A 2 -36.60 -14.03 13.37
N LEU A 3 -36.23 -14.81 12.36
CA LEU A 3 -34.91 -14.79 11.71
C LEU A 3 -35.19 -14.60 10.21
N ALA A 4 -35.15 -13.35 9.77
CA ALA A 4 -35.39 -12.96 8.39
C ALA A 4 -34.07 -12.61 7.69
N ALA A 5 -33.86 -13.32 6.59
CA ALA A 5 -32.96 -13.12 5.47
C ALA A 5 -32.25 -11.76 5.33
N VAL A 6 -30.92 -11.80 5.22
CA VAL A 6 -30.13 -10.82 4.46
C VAL A 6 -29.24 -11.62 3.50
N ILE A 7 -29.79 -11.91 2.32
CA ILE A 7 -29.05 -12.40 1.15
C ILE A 7 -29.46 -11.49 -0.01
N ALA A 8 -28.46 -11.13 -0.83
CA ALA A 8 -28.53 -10.39 -2.09
C ALA A 8 -28.40 -8.86 -2.02
N ASN A 9 -27.16 -8.37 -2.11
CA ASN A 9 -26.82 -7.32 -3.08
C ASN A 9 -25.29 -7.27 -3.33
N MET A 10 -24.77 -8.25 -4.08
CA MET A 10 -23.48 -8.11 -4.74
C MET A 10 -23.73 -7.56 -6.14
N GLY A 11 -23.83 -6.23 -6.23
CA GLY A 11 -23.81 -5.51 -7.49
C GLY A 11 -22.45 -5.68 -8.15
N VAL A 12 -22.47 -6.18 -9.38
CA VAL A 12 -21.33 -6.28 -10.28
C VAL A 12 -20.71 -4.90 -10.47
N LEU A 13 -19.47 -4.71 -9.98
CA LEU A 13 -18.65 -3.56 -10.32
C LEU A 13 -18.17 -3.73 -11.77
N THR A 14 -19.01 -3.32 -12.72
CA THR A 14 -18.68 -3.16 -14.13
C THR A 14 -17.57 -2.10 -14.26
N GLY A 15 -16.57 -2.42 -15.08
CA GLY A 15 -15.34 -1.66 -15.23
C GLY A 15 -15.55 -0.17 -15.56
N CYS A 16 -14.89 0.68 -14.79
CA CYS A 16 -14.66 2.07 -15.17
C CYS A 16 -13.69 2.12 -16.36
N GLN A 17 -14.21 2.07 -17.59
CA GLN A 17 -13.48 2.64 -18.71
C GLN A 17 -13.49 4.15 -18.54
N VAL A 18 -12.38 4.70 -18.05
CA VAL A 18 -12.12 6.13 -18.06
C VAL A 18 -11.89 6.53 -19.51
N ILE A 19 -12.98 6.83 -20.23
CA ILE A 19 -12.90 7.53 -21.50
C ILE A 19 -12.44 8.95 -21.15
N GLY A 20 -11.12 9.15 -21.16
CA GLY A 20 -10.51 10.46 -21.20
C GLY A 20 -10.78 11.06 -22.58
N SER A 21 -12.00 11.48 -22.84
CA SER A 21 -12.33 12.26 -24.02
C SER A 21 -11.60 13.59 -23.89
N ALA A 22 -10.51 13.74 -24.66
CA ALA A 22 -9.89 15.02 -24.92
C ALA A 22 -11.00 15.97 -25.39
N LEU A 23 -11.17 17.08 -24.66
CA LEU A 23 -12.20 18.05 -24.97
C LEU A 23 -11.98 18.56 -26.40
N PRO A 24 -13.03 18.66 -27.24
CA PRO A 24 -12.91 19.38 -28.49
C PRO A 24 -12.45 20.80 -28.15
N ALA A 25 -11.33 21.21 -28.74
CA ALA A 25 -10.87 22.59 -28.63
C ALA A 25 -11.99 23.53 -29.11
N TRP A 26 -12.19 24.63 -28.40
CA TRP A 26 -13.16 25.66 -28.74
C TRP A 26 -13.09 25.95 -30.26
N SER A 27 -14.20 25.75 -30.94
CA SER A 27 -14.40 26.23 -32.30
C SER A 27 -15.36 27.41 -32.23
N PRO A 28 -15.10 28.52 -32.94
CA PRO A 28 -16.08 29.59 -33.14
C PRO A 28 -17.46 29.07 -33.59
N ASP A 29 -17.49 27.89 -34.23
CA ASP A 29 -18.69 27.26 -34.77
C ASP A 29 -19.55 26.54 -33.71
N ASN A 30 -19.10 26.43 -32.45
CA ASN A 30 -19.85 25.76 -31.39
C ASN A 30 -19.75 26.52 -30.06
N PRO A 31 -20.48 27.65 -29.91
CA PRO A 31 -20.44 28.43 -28.68
C PRO A 31 -20.99 27.64 -27.48
N PRO A 32 -20.50 27.92 -26.26
CA PRO A 32 -21.06 27.33 -25.05
C PRO A 32 -22.57 27.55 -24.96
N THR A 33 -23.31 26.49 -24.60
CA THR A 33 -24.78 26.55 -24.47
C THR A 33 -25.22 26.44 -23.02
N LEU A 34 -26.36 27.06 -22.71
CA LEU A 34 -27.06 26.95 -21.43
C LEU A 34 -27.40 25.49 -21.12
N ARG A 35 -27.71 24.68 -22.14
CA ARG A 35 -27.97 23.24 -21.99
C ARG A 35 -26.73 22.50 -21.46
N GLU A 36 -25.55 22.72 -22.04
CA GLU A 36 -24.31 22.11 -21.56
C GLU A 36 -23.97 22.60 -20.15
N ALA A 37 -24.08 23.91 -19.90
CA ALA A 37 -23.82 24.48 -18.58
C ALA A 37 -24.76 23.89 -17.51
N SER A 38 -26.05 23.75 -17.82
CA SER A 38 -27.04 23.16 -16.91
C SER A 38 -26.74 21.69 -16.62
N TYR A 39 -26.36 20.91 -17.63
CA TYR A 39 -25.93 19.52 -17.45
C TYR A 39 -24.70 19.39 -16.53
N LEU A 40 -23.71 20.28 -16.68
CA LEU A 40 -22.53 20.29 -15.81
C LEU A 40 -22.88 20.67 -14.36
N VAL A 41 -23.85 21.56 -14.16
CA VAL A 41 -24.39 21.89 -12.83
C VAL A 41 -25.11 20.68 -12.22
N GLU A 42 -25.90 19.94 -12.99
CA GLU A 42 -26.62 18.75 -12.52
C GLU A 42 -25.67 17.60 -12.14
N THR A 43 -24.61 17.41 -12.93
CA THR A 43 -23.58 16.40 -12.68
C THR A 43 -22.50 16.84 -11.68
N ASN A 44 -22.60 18.04 -11.11
CA ASN A 44 -21.64 18.64 -10.19
C ASN A 44 -20.20 18.77 -10.75
N ASN A 45 -20.03 18.82 -12.08
CA ASN A 45 -18.72 18.98 -12.70
C ASN A 45 -18.34 20.47 -12.79
N PHE A 46 -18.08 21.07 -11.62
CA PHE A 46 -17.82 22.50 -11.49
C PHE A 46 -16.48 22.94 -12.10
N ALA A 47 -15.48 22.05 -12.13
CA ALA A 47 -14.21 22.30 -12.79
C ALA A 47 -14.41 22.59 -14.29
N ARG A 48 -15.14 21.70 -14.99
CA ARG A 48 -15.46 21.89 -16.40
C ARG A 48 -16.41 23.06 -16.63
N LEU A 49 -17.37 23.27 -15.71
CA LEU A 49 -18.29 24.40 -15.79
C LEU A 49 -17.56 25.74 -15.72
N ASN A 50 -16.53 25.88 -14.88
CA ASN A 50 -15.73 27.10 -14.82
C ASN A 50 -14.98 27.34 -16.14
N LEU A 51 -14.37 26.30 -16.71
CA LEU A 51 -13.73 26.39 -18.03
C LEU A 51 -14.72 26.81 -19.13
N LEU A 52 -15.97 26.33 -19.06
CA LEU A 52 -17.02 26.73 -19.97
C LEU A 52 -17.32 28.23 -19.82
N PHE A 53 -17.47 28.75 -18.59
CA PHE A 53 -17.73 30.17 -18.37
C PHE A 53 -16.58 31.09 -18.76
N ASP A 54 -15.33 30.61 -18.74
CA ASP A 54 -14.17 31.38 -19.20
C ASP A 54 -14.22 31.61 -20.73
N GLN A 55 -14.99 30.80 -21.47
CA GLN A 55 -15.18 30.92 -22.92
C GLN A 55 -16.43 31.73 -23.32
N VAL A 56 -17.31 32.05 -22.36
CA VAL A 56 -18.56 32.78 -22.62
C VAL A 56 -18.26 34.28 -22.79
N THR A 57 -18.52 34.81 -23.98
CA THR A 57 -18.38 36.24 -24.30
C THR A 57 -19.75 36.90 -24.46
N ALA A 58 -19.80 38.24 -24.40
CA ALA A 58 -21.03 39.01 -24.60
C ALA A 58 -21.68 38.84 -25.99
N ALA A 59 -20.98 38.24 -26.95
CA ALA A 59 -21.52 37.91 -28.27
C ALA A 59 -22.33 36.59 -28.29
N ASN A 60 -22.35 35.82 -27.18
CA ASN A 60 -23.12 34.59 -27.09
C ASN A 60 -24.64 34.91 -27.02
N PRO A 61 -25.49 34.29 -27.87
CA PRO A 61 -26.94 34.52 -27.84
C PRO A 61 -27.61 34.25 -26.49
N GLU A 62 -27.04 33.35 -25.68
CA GLU A 62 -27.54 32.93 -24.36
C GLU A 62 -26.73 33.57 -23.21
N TYR A 63 -26.03 34.68 -23.47
CA TYR A 63 -25.14 35.31 -22.48
C TYR A 63 -25.85 35.67 -21.16
N ASP A 64 -27.01 36.31 -21.22
CA ASP A 64 -27.74 36.77 -20.03
C ASP A 64 -28.22 35.61 -19.14
N ASP A 65 -28.67 34.52 -19.77
CA ASP A 65 -29.07 33.29 -19.07
C ASP A 65 -27.86 32.60 -18.44
N LEU A 66 -26.74 32.51 -19.16
CA LEU A 66 -25.48 31.97 -18.66
C LEU A 66 -24.92 32.80 -17.49
N GLN A 67 -25.02 34.14 -17.54
CA GLN A 67 -24.62 34.99 -16.41
C GLN A 67 -25.54 34.78 -15.20
N SER A 68 -26.84 34.70 -15.41
CA SER A 68 -27.81 34.41 -14.35
C SER A 68 -27.51 33.06 -13.68
N LEU A 69 -27.23 32.02 -14.49
CA LEU A 69 -26.81 30.71 -14.00
C LEU A 69 -25.51 30.82 -13.19
N LYS A 70 -24.51 31.56 -13.69
CA LYS A 70 -23.21 31.78 -13.02
C LYS A 70 -23.36 32.35 -11.61
N GLN A 71 -24.30 33.27 -11.39
CA GLN A 71 -24.58 33.83 -10.07
C GLN A 71 -25.09 32.80 -9.04
N THR A 72 -25.71 31.71 -9.50
CA THR A 72 -26.24 30.66 -8.62
C THR A 72 -25.19 29.61 -8.19
N ILE A 73 -24.08 29.52 -8.91
CA ILE A 73 -23.07 28.47 -8.75
C ILE A 73 -22.39 28.48 -7.39
N PRO A 74 -21.96 29.63 -6.82
CA PRO A 74 -21.25 29.63 -5.54
C PRO A 74 -22.04 28.93 -4.43
N LYS A 75 -23.37 29.14 -4.37
CA LYS A 75 -24.26 28.47 -3.40
C LYS A 75 -24.33 26.96 -3.66
N ARG A 76 -24.35 26.51 -4.92
CA ARG A 76 -24.36 25.08 -5.28
C ARG A 76 -23.03 24.40 -4.95
N VAL A 77 -21.91 25.05 -5.28
CA VAL A 77 -20.54 24.60 -4.94
C VAL A 77 -20.41 24.42 -3.43
N GLN A 78 -20.82 25.42 -2.63
CA GLN A 78 -20.75 25.35 -1.17
C GLN A 78 -21.60 24.18 -0.61
N ARG A 79 -22.80 23.95 -1.14
CA ARG A 79 -23.65 22.81 -0.72
C ARG A 79 -23.05 21.46 -1.11
N TYR A 80 -22.45 21.36 -2.30
CA TYR A 80 -21.76 20.15 -2.72
C TYR A 80 -20.55 19.88 -1.82
N GLU A 81 -19.67 20.86 -1.64
CA GLU A 81 -18.49 20.79 -0.76
C GLU A 81 -18.86 20.34 0.66
N SER A 82 -19.84 20.99 1.30
CA SER A 82 -20.30 20.61 2.65
C SER A 82 -20.82 19.18 2.73
N ARG A 83 -21.58 18.72 1.72
CA ARG A 83 -22.08 17.33 1.69
C ARG A 83 -20.97 16.31 1.55
N GLN A 84 -19.99 16.57 0.68
CA GLN A 84 -18.87 15.65 0.44
C GLN A 84 -17.94 15.57 1.65
N VAL A 85 -17.67 16.71 2.31
CA VAL A 85 -16.91 16.75 3.57
C VAL A 85 -17.63 15.95 4.66
N GLU A 86 -18.93 16.14 4.82
CA GLU A 86 -19.72 15.44 5.83
C GLU A 86 -19.79 13.92 5.55
N GLN A 87 -20.03 13.54 4.28
CA GLN A 87 -20.02 12.15 3.87
C GLN A 87 -18.68 11.46 4.15
N ALA A 88 -17.56 12.10 3.81
CA ALA A 88 -16.22 11.58 4.09
C ALA A 88 -16.00 11.40 5.60
N ARG A 89 -16.45 12.35 6.43
CA ARG A 89 -16.37 12.25 7.89
C ARG A 89 -17.21 11.11 8.46
N GLN A 90 -18.43 10.90 7.94
CA GLN A 90 -19.29 9.79 8.35
C GLN A 90 -18.69 8.43 7.98
N LEU A 91 -18.09 8.31 6.79
CA LEU A 91 -17.39 7.09 6.38
C LEU A 91 -16.19 6.80 7.29
N VAL A 92 -15.40 7.81 7.65
CA VAL A 92 -14.33 7.65 8.64
C VAL A 92 -14.84 7.24 10.01
N ALA A 93 -15.96 7.81 10.48
CA ALA A 93 -16.58 7.43 11.75
C ALA A 93 -17.05 5.97 11.76
N ARG A 94 -17.31 5.38 10.59
CA ARG A 94 -17.63 3.95 10.40
C ARG A 94 -16.40 3.09 10.08
N HIS A 95 -15.19 3.65 10.20
CA HIS A 95 -13.93 3.00 9.82
C HIS A 95 -13.80 2.63 8.34
N GLN A 96 -14.62 3.20 7.46
CA GLN A 96 -14.58 3.01 6.01
C GLN A 96 -13.61 4.00 5.36
N TRP A 97 -12.32 3.90 5.70
CA TRP A 97 -11.29 4.85 5.25
C TRP A 97 -11.15 4.91 3.73
N GLN A 98 -11.19 3.76 3.06
CA GLN A 98 -11.04 3.69 1.60
C GLN A 98 -12.18 4.41 0.88
N ASP A 99 -13.43 4.22 1.33
CA ASP A 99 -14.59 4.90 0.76
C ASP A 99 -14.52 6.41 1.00
N ALA A 100 -14.08 6.84 2.19
CA ALA A 100 -13.90 8.26 2.49
C ALA A 100 -12.87 8.93 1.55
N TRP A 101 -11.77 8.22 1.23
CA TRP A 101 -10.77 8.71 0.28
C TRP A 101 -11.31 8.77 -1.15
N ALA A 102 -12.10 7.78 -1.57
CA ALA A 102 -12.74 7.79 -2.88
C ALA A 102 -13.67 9.00 -3.04
N VAL A 103 -14.48 9.29 -2.02
CA VAL A 103 -15.38 10.48 -1.97
C VAL A 103 -14.58 11.78 -2.10
N LEU A 104 -13.50 11.95 -1.34
CA LEU A 104 -12.67 13.16 -1.41
C LEU A 104 -11.97 13.30 -2.76
N ALA A 105 -11.38 12.22 -3.28
CA ALA A 105 -10.68 12.23 -4.57
C ALA A 105 -11.63 12.57 -5.73
N GLU A 106 -12.83 12.00 -5.75
CA GLU A 106 -13.86 12.36 -6.73
C GLU A 106 -14.28 13.82 -6.60
N SER A 107 -14.54 14.29 -5.37
CA SER A 107 -14.95 15.66 -5.10
C SER A 107 -13.89 16.68 -5.50
N GLN A 108 -12.60 16.37 -5.30
CA GLN A 108 -11.50 17.21 -5.72
C GLN A 108 -11.31 17.23 -7.24
N ARG A 109 -11.62 16.15 -7.96
CA ARG A 109 -11.67 16.20 -9.44
C ARG A 109 -12.74 17.17 -9.93
N ASN A 110 -13.88 17.22 -9.24
CA ASN A 110 -14.98 18.13 -9.55
C ASN A 110 -14.72 19.58 -9.07
N LEU A 111 -13.94 19.76 -7.99
CA LEU A 111 -13.60 21.05 -7.37
C LEU A 111 -12.11 21.08 -6.95
N PRO A 112 -11.16 21.19 -7.89
CA PRO A 112 -9.72 21.07 -7.59
C PRO A 112 -9.19 22.16 -6.65
N ASN A 113 -9.83 23.33 -6.65
CA ASN A 113 -9.43 24.49 -5.86
C ASN A 113 -10.24 24.67 -4.56
N SER A 114 -11.05 23.67 -4.17
CA SER A 114 -11.82 23.73 -2.92
C SER A 114 -10.89 23.60 -1.71
N LYS A 115 -10.77 24.69 -0.94
CA LYS A 115 -9.96 24.70 0.30
C LYS A 115 -10.53 23.77 1.35
N ALA A 116 -11.87 23.67 1.52
CA ALA A 116 -12.42 22.84 2.58
C ALA A 116 -12.25 21.34 2.29
N LEU A 117 -12.28 20.91 1.02
CA LEU A 117 -11.96 19.53 0.65
C LEU A 117 -10.48 19.21 0.92
N GLN A 118 -9.56 20.10 0.52
CA GLN A 118 -8.13 19.94 0.78
C GLN A 118 -7.80 19.91 2.28
N GLU A 119 -8.35 20.83 3.07
CA GLU A 119 -8.18 20.86 4.53
C GLU A 119 -8.76 19.60 5.19
N THR A 120 -9.93 19.14 4.74
CA THR A 120 -10.55 17.90 5.23
C THR A 120 -9.66 16.70 4.93
N GLU A 121 -9.10 16.62 3.73
CA GLU A 121 -8.17 15.55 3.35
C GLU A 121 -6.95 15.51 4.28
N VAL A 122 -6.31 16.65 4.52
CA VAL A 122 -5.16 16.77 5.44
C VAL A 122 -5.52 16.32 6.85
N VAL A 123 -6.66 16.77 7.38
CA VAL A 123 -7.13 16.39 8.72
C VAL A 123 -7.42 14.90 8.82
N LEU A 124 -8.14 14.32 7.86
CA LEU A 124 -8.44 12.90 7.86
C LEU A 124 -7.18 12.05 7.67
N ARG A 125 -6.19 12.54 6.91
CA ARG A 125 -4.94 11.82 6.65
C ARG A 125 -4.11 11.77 7.93
N GLY A 126 -4.03 12.89 8.66
CA GLY A 126 -3.41 12.93 9.98
C GLY A 126 -4.08 11.95 10.96
N LYS A 127 -5.42 11.89 10.98
CA LYS A 127 -6.16 10.91 11.81
C LYS A 127 -5.86 9.46 11.40
N HIS A 128 -5.84 9.17 10.10
CA HIS A 128 -5.57 7.84 9.58
C HIS A 128 -4.15 7.37 9.94
N LEU A 129 -3.14 8.22 9.70
CA LEU A 129 -1.74 7.92 10.04
C LEU A 129 -1.57 7.71 11.54
N LYS A 130 -2.24 8.51 12.37
CA LYS A 130 -2.23 8.32 13.83
C LYS A 130 -2.82 6.95 14.22
N LEU A 131 -3.97 6.57 13.67
CA LEU A 131 -4.58 5.27 13.94
C LEU A 131 -3.69 4.11 13.48
N LEU A 132 -3.09 4.23 12.29
CA LEU A 132 -2.17 3.22 11.75
C LEU A 132 -0.96 3.03 12.69
N GLY A 133 -0.33 4.12 13.11
CA GLY A 133 0.78 4.06 14.08
C GLY A 133 0.37 3.44 15.42
N GLU A 134 -0.83 3.73 15.92
CA GLU A 134 -1.36 3.07 17.13
C GLU A 134 -1.55 1.55 16.96
N LEU A 135 -2.01 1.10 15.78
CA LEU A 135 -2.16 -0.32 15.47
C LEU A 135 -0.81 -1.02 15.31
N GLU A 136 0.14 -0.41 14.60
CA GLU A 136 1.51 -0.92 14.44
C GLU A 136 2.24 -1.03 15.79
N ALA A 137 2.05 -0.05 16.68
CA ALA A 137 2.57 -0.08 18.03
C ALA A 137 1.98 -1.24 18.86
N ARG A 138 0.67 -1.49 18.75
CA ARG A 138 0.00 -2.63 19.42
C ARG A 138 0.49 -3.97 18.89
N GLU A 139 0.62 -4.11 17.58
CA GLU A 139 1.18 -5.30 16.95
C GLU A 139 2.61 -5.57 17.44
N THR A 140 3.45 -4.52 17.42
CA THR A 140 4.84 -4.60 17.91
C THR A 140 4.89 -5.03 19.38
N LEU A 141 4.02 -4.47 20.22
CA LEU A 141 3.90 -4.86 21.62
C LEU A 141 3.51 -6.32 21.80
N LEU A 142 2.55 -6.82 21.02
CA LEU A 142 2.10 -8.21 21.09
C LEU A 142 3.22 -9.17 20.65
N ALA A 143 3.90 -8.85 19.54
CA ALA A 143 5.04 -9.61 19.04
C ALA A 143 6.18 -9.66 20.07
N ALA A 144 6.48 -8.51 20.69
CA ALA A 144 7.52 -8.40 21.71
C ALA A 144 7.17 -9.18 22.99
N LYS A 145 5.94 -9.07 23.50
CA LYS A 145 5.46 -9.87 24.65
C LYS A 145 5.54 -11.37 24.37
N THR A 146 5.14 -11.78 23.17
CA THR A 146 5.24 -13.17 22.73
C THR A 146 6.69 -13.65 22.71
N LEU A 147 7.62 -12.81 22.24
CA LEU A 147 9.04 -13.14 22.24
C LEU A 147 9.60 -13.26 23.66
N VAL A 148 9.22 -12.36 24.58
CA VAL A 148 9.60 -12.46 26.01
C VAL A 148 9.17 -13.82 26.59
N GLY A 149 7.93 -14.24 26.35
CA GLY A 149 7.43 -15.54 26.79
C GLY A 149 8.21 -16.72 26.18
N LYS A 150 8.50 -16.66 24.87
CA LYS A 150 9.31 -17.68 24.18
C LYS A 150 10.73 -17.77 24.73
N MET A 151 11.36 -16.65 25.05
CA MET A 151 12.71 -16.61 25.61
C MET A 151 12.78 -17.30 26.98
N ALA A 152 11.77 -17.09 27.84
CA ALA A 152 11.71 -17.79 29.12
C ALA A 152 11.66 -19.32 28.94
N LEU A 153 10.81 -19.80 28.02
CA LEU A 153 10.73 -21.23 27.67
C LEU A 153 12.02 -21.77 27.04
N ALA A 154 12.68 -20.97 26.19
CA ALA A 154 13.96 -21.34 25.58
C ALA A 154 15.06 -21.48 26.63
N GLN A 155 15.09 -20.58 27.62
CA GLN A 155 16.02 -20.64 28.75
C GLN A 155 15.80 -21.88 29.62
N ASP A 156 14.54 -22.25 29.89
CA ASP A 156 14.23 -23.47 30.64
C ASP A 156 14.59 -24.73 29.85
N ARG A 157 14.33 -24.74 28.54
CA ARG A 157 14.76 -25.83 27.66
C ARG A 157 16.28 -25.97 27.63
N GLU A 158 17.02 -24.87 27.66
CA GLU A 158 18.50 -24.87 27.70
C GLU A 158 19.03 -25.50 28.99
N LYS A 159 18.39 -25.25 30.14
CA LYS A 159 18.75 -25.92 31.41
C LYS A 159 18.59 -27.44 31.32
N LEU A 160 17.67 -27.93 30.49
CA LEU A 160 17.34 -29.35 30.33
C LEU A 160 18.12 -30.02 29.20
N GLN A 161 18.69 -29.26 28.25
CA GLN A 161 19.33 -29.80 27.05
C GLN A 161 20.81 -29.46 27.00
N VAL A 162 21.65 -30.50 27.14
CA VAL A 162 23.11 -30.42 27.00
C VAL A 162 23.47 -30.11 25.54
N GLN A 163 24.17 -28.99 25.32
CA GLN A 163 24.97 -28.60 24.16
C GLN A 163 24.61 -29.22 22.79
N MET A 164 23.43 -28.91 22.26
CA MET A 164 23.10 -29.25 20.87
C MET A 164 23.47 -28.09 19.90
N PRO A 165 24.14 -28.36 18.77
CA PRO A 165 24.55 -27.32 17.80
C PRO A 165 23.41 -26.43 17.29
N TRP A 166 22.19 -26.96 17.14
CA TRP A 166 21.03 -26.18 16.67
C TRP A 166 20.59 -25.10 17.67
N ALA A 167 20.95 -25.21 18.95
CA ALA A 167 20.64 -24.20 19.96
C ALA A 167 21.35 -22.86 19.65
N PHE A 168 22.56 -22.89 19.09
CA PHE A 168 23.28 -21.67 18.68
C PHE A 168 22.55 -20.93 17.55
N ILE A 169 22.03 -21.66 16.56
CA ILE A 169 21.28 -21.08 15.44
C ILE A 169 19.99 -20.42 15.95
N ASN A 170 19.27 -21.09 16.85
CA ASN A 170 18.06 -20.53 17.44
C ASN A 170 18.36 -19.28 18.27
N ARG A 171 19.43 -19.28 19.08
CA ARG A 171 19.86 -18.08 19.82
C ARG A 171 20.23 -16.93 18.89
N ALA A 172 20.91 -17.20 17.77
CA ALA A 172 21.26 -16.17 16.80
C ALA A 172 20.01 -15.53 16.18
N LYS A 173 19.03 -16.36 15.77
CA LYS A 173 17.73 -15.88 15.25
C LYS A 173 16.96 -15.08 16.30
N GLU A 174 16.89 -15.56 17.53
CA GLU A 174 16.23 -14.85 18.64
C GLU A 174 16.90 -13.50 18.95
N ARG A 175 18.24 -13.43 18.94
CA ARG A 175 18.98 -12.17 19.10
C ARG A 175 18.66 -11.19 17.98
N GLN A 176 18.56 -11.65 16.74
CA GLN A 176 18.19 -10.80 15.61
C GLN A 176 16.75 -10.29 15.75
N SER A 177 15.78 -11.16 16.03
CA SER A 177 14.39 -10.77 16.25
C SER A 177 14.25 -9.78 17.42
N ARG A 178 15.00 -10.02 18.50
CA ARG A 178 15.07 -9.14 19.67
C ARG A 178 15.59 -7.76 19.31
N ALA A 179 16.70 -7.67 18.56
CA ALA A 179 17.26 -6.38 18.13
C ALA A 179 16.24 -5.58 17.30
N ILE A 180 15.62 -6.22 16.31
CA ILE A 180 14.60 -5.59 15.45
C ILE A 180 13.41 -5.09 16.29
N LEU A 181 12.91 -5.91 17.21
CA LEU A 181 11.77 -5.53 18.06
C LEU A 181 12.12 -4.42 19.05
N VAL A 182 13.33 -4.42 19.61
CA VAL A 182 13.80 -3.33 20.48
C VAL A 182 13.82 -2.01 19.70
N ASP A 183 14.28 -2.01 18.44
CA ASP A 183 14.25 -0.80 17.60
C ASP A 183 12.83 -0.35 17.26
N LYS A 184 11.92 -1.27 16.95
CA LYS A 184 10.51 -0.93 16.75
C LYS A 184 9.85 -0.40 18.02
N LEU A 185 10.19 -0.94 19.20
CA LEU A 185 9.67 -0.45 20.48
C LEU A 185 10.22 0.94 20.82
N ARG A 186 11.44 1.28 20.40
CA ARG A 186 11.97 2.65 20.48
C ARG A 186 11.13 3.62 19.68
N GLU A 187 10.80 3.24 18.45
CA GLU A 187 9.94 4.05 17.59
C GLU A 187 8.53 4.18 18.19
N CYS A 188 7.96 3.09 18.71
CA CYS A 188 6.70 3.13 19.46
C CYS A 188 6.73 4.16 20.59
N VAL A 189 7.80 4.19 21.41
CA VAL A 189 7.93 5.18 22.50
C VAL A 189 7.92 6.61 21.94
N ARG A 190 8.69 6.90 20.88
CA ARG A 190 8.74 8.24 20.27
C ARG A 190 7.37 8.66 19.73
N GLN A 191 6.72 7.77 18.98
CA GLN A 191 5.40 8.03 18.40
C GLN A 191 4.36 8.24 19.48
N ALA A 192 4.32 7.36 20.49
CA ALA A 192 3.39 7.46 21.61
C ALA A 192 3.57 8.78 22.38
N LEU A 193 4.81 9.21 22.62
CA LEU A 193 5.10 10.50 23.27
C LEU A 193 4.68 11.69 22.39
N SER A 194 4.87 11.62 21.07
CA SER A 194 4.47 12.70 20.14
C SER A 194 2.95 12.95 20.12
N VAL A 195 2.15 11.93 20.44
CA VAL A 195 0.69 12.02 20.54
C VAL A 195 0.17 12.09 21.99
N ASN A 196 1.07 12.33 22.95
CA ASN A 196 0.78 12.38 24.39
C ASN A 196 0.11 11.12 24.97
N ASN A 197 0.39 9.94 24.40
CA ASN A 197 -0.09 8.65 24.90
C ASN A 197 0.95 8.03 25.85
N GLN A 198 0.99 8.55 27.08
CA GLN A 198 1.95 8.12 28.10
C GLN A 198 1.84 6.64 28.47
N GLN A 199 0.62 6.09 28.46
CA GLN A 199 0.38 4.68 28.77
C GLN A 199 1.01 3.76 27.72
N LEU A 200 0.84 4.06 26.43
CA LEU A 200 1.46 3.26 25.36
C LEU A 200 2.99 3.37 25.40
N ALA A 201 3.52 4.58 25.62
CA ALA A 201 4.96 4.81 25.76
C ALA A 201 5.56 3.98 26.91
N SER A 202 4.92 3.95 28.08
CA SER A 202 5.39 3.19 29.23
C SER A 202 5.34 1.68 28.99
N GLN A 203 4.30 1.18 28.31
CA GLN A 203 4.20 -0.23 27.90
C GLN A 203 5.34 -0.61 26.94
N CYS A 204 5.56 0.17 25.88
CA CYS A 204 6.62 -0.09 24.90
C CYS A 204 8.02 -0.05 25.55
N SER A 205 8.26 0.92 26.44
CA SER A 205 9.50 1.02 27.21
C SER A 205 9.71 -0.19 28.12
N THR A 206 8.67 -0.63 28.84
CA THR A 206 8.74 -1.77 29.77
C THR A 206 9.07 -3.07 29.05
N VAL A 207 8.36 -3.38 27.96
CA VAL A 207 8.63 -4.59 27.17
C VAL A 207 10.00 -4.52 26.50
N GLY A 208 10.43 -3.33 26.05
CA GLY A 208 11.77 -3.12 25.50
C GLY A 208 12.88 -3.43 26.49
N LYS A 209 12.71 -3.05 27.77
CA LYS A 209 13.63 -3.42 28.86
C LYS A 209 13.65 -4.93 29.12
N GLN A 210 12.51 -5.60 29.05
CA GLN A 210 12.44 -7.07 29.22
C GLN A 210 13.15 -7.81 28.09
N LEU A 211 13.07 -7.27 26.86
CA LEU A 211 13.92 -7.68 25.73
C LEU A 211 15.35 -7.14 25.85
N GLY A 212 15.81 -6.77 27.06
CA GLY A 212 17.13 -6.24 27.41
C GLY A 212 17.66 -5.17 26.45
N GLY A 213 16.79 -4.29 25.97
CA GLY A 213 17.18 -2.99 25.44
C GLY A 213 17.60 -2.08 26.59
N GLN A 214 18.53 -1.16 26.33
CA GLN A 214 18.86 -0.11 27.29
C GLN A 214 17.59 0.69 27.68
N PRO A 215 17.43 1.08 28.96
CA PRO A 215 16.26 1.82 29.40
C PRO A 215 16.17 3.15 28.67
N LEU A 216 15.20 3.24 27.76
CA LEU A 216 14.94 4.44 26.95
C LEU A 216 14.36 5.60 27.76
N GLY A 217 13.80 5.27 28.94
CA GLY A 217 13.02 6.19 29.76
C GLY A 217 13.78 7.43 30.19
N SER A 218 14.99 7.33 30.74
CA SER A 218 15.60 8.51 31.39
C SER A 218 15.95 9.65 30.43
N THR A 219 16.29 9.37 29.17
CA THR A 219 16.62 10.40 28.19
C THR A 219 15.38 10.88 27.44
N LEU A 220 14.50 9.97 27.01
CA LEU A 220 13.29 10.32 26.25
C LEU A 220 12.17 10.89 27.12
N GLU A 221 12.01 10.43 28.37
CA GLU A 221 11.06 11.03 29.32
C GLU A 221 11.51 12.44 29.70
N ARG A 222 12.82 12.68 29.91
CA ARG A 222 13.34 14.04 30.13
C ARG A 222 13.12 14.94 28.92
N GLN A 223 13.31 14.44 27.70
CA GLN A 223 13.08 15.22 26.48
C GLN A 223 11.60 15.49 26.22
N ALA A 224 10.70 14.54 26.53
CA ALA A 224 9.26 14.74 26.42
C ALA A 224 8.75 15.73 27.47
N SER A 225 9.24 15.66 28.71
CA SER A 225 8.92 16.66 29.74
C SER A 225 9.47 18.05 29.43
N ALA A 226 10.65 18.17 28.82
CA ALA A 226 11.24 19.45 28.44
C ALA A 226 10.53 20.14 27.25
N ASN A 227 9.95 19.38 26.32
CA ASN A 227 9.27 19.93 25.15
C ASN A 227 7.77 20.22 25.38
N SER A 228 7.25 19.90 26.56
CA SER A 228 5.85 20.15 26.94
C SER A 228 5.60 21.58 27.44
N THR A 229 6.58 22.48 27.37
CA THR A 229 6.39 23.92 27.67
C THR A 229 7.23 24.81 26.76
N PRO A 230 6.57 25.50 25.82
CA PRO A 230 6.84 26.92 25.64
C PRO A 230 5.52 27.70 25.61
N SER A 231 5.11 28.25 26.76
CA SER A 231 4.25 29.43 26.77
C SER A 231 5.06 30.59 26.20
N LEU A 232 4.92 30.83 24.90
CA LEU A 232 5.35 32.06 24.26
C LEU A 232 4.37 33.17 24.67
N THR A 233 4.74 33.93 25.70
CA THR A 233 4.26 35.30 25.88
C THR A 233 4.79 36.14 24.71
N VAL A 234 3.98 36.28 23.67
CA VAL A 234 4.25 37.18 22.54
C VAL A 234 3.99 38.61 23.02
N SER A 235 5.05 39.30 23.44
CA SER A 235 5.04 40.75 23.56
C SER A 235 5.00 41.38 22.17
N SER A 236 3.93 42.11 21.91
CA SER A 236 3.70 42.91 20.70
C SER A 236 4.54 44.19 20.72
N PRO A 237 5.36 44.50 19.69
CA PRO A 237 5.86 45.85 19.49
C PRO A 237 4.98 46.60 18.48
N ALA A 238 4.48 47.74 18.93
CA ALA A 238 3.72 48.70 18.16
C ALA A 238 4.61 49.54 17.22
N ASN A 239 3.98 49.99 16.13
CA ASN A 239 4.29 51.17 15.32
C ASN A 239 5.65 51.24 14.61
N THR A 240 5.60 50.99 13.29
CA THR A 240 6.51 51.67 12.36
C THR A 240 5.76 52.10 11.11
N LYS A 241 5.83 53.40 10.81
CA LYS A 241 5.17 54.07 9.69
C LYS A 241 5.67 53.53 8.35
N VAL A 242 4.70 53.22 7.50
CA VAL A 242 4.86 52.67 6.15
C VAL A 242 5.30 53.76 5.19
N ALA A 243 6.52 53.64 4.66
CA ALA A 243 6.95 54.31 3.44
C ALA A 243 6.49 53.47 2.24
N THR A 244 5.86 54.10 1.26
CA THR A 244 5.28 53.47 0.05
C THR A 244 6.36 52.95 -0.89
N PRO A 245 6.46 51.62 -1.14
CA PRO A 245 7.40 51.07 -2.09
C PRO A 245 6.86 51.15 -3.52
N LYS A 246 7.72 51.61 -4.45
CA LYS A 246 7.47 51.62 -5.90
C LYS A 246 7.20 50.20 -6.42
N PRO A 247 6.33 50.01 -7.42
CA PRO A 247 5.98 48.70 -7.97
C PRO A 247 7.14 48.15 -8.82
N PHE A 248 8.01 47.35 -8.20
CA PHE A 248 9.11 46.65 -8.85
C PHE A 248 8.78 45.14 -8.92
N HIS A 249 9.07 44.51 -10.08
CA HIS A 249 8.97 43.10 -10.48
C HIS A 249 8.90 42.00 -9.38
N ASN A 250 7.81 41.95 -8.58
CA ASN A 250 7.70 41.02 -7.45
C ASN A 250 7.26 39.59 -7.82
N GLY A 251 6.63 39.39 -8.99
CA GLY A 251 6.09 38.09 -9.39
C GLY A 251 7.15 37.00 -9.64
N GLN A 252 8.32 37.37 -10.15
CA GLN A 252 9.41 36.42 -10.40
C GLN A 252 10.10 35.96 -9.11
N ARG A 253 10.22 36.83 -8.11
CA ARG A 253 10.77 36.45 -6.80
C ARG A 253 9.83 35.50 -6.06
N GLN A 254 8.52 35.75 -6.11
CA GLN A 254 7.54 34.94 -5.38
C GLN A 254 7.40 33.53 -5.98
N SER A 255 7.42 33.40 -7.30
CA SER A 255 7.44 32.07 -7.96
C SER A 255 8.70 31.28 -7.63
N ALA A 256 9.88 31.92 -7.61
CA ALA A 256 11.13 31.27 -7.21
C ALA A 256 11.10 30.79 -5.74
N ILE A 257 10.51 31.57 -4.83
CA ILE A 257 10.35 31.19 -3.42
C ILE A 257 9.42 29.97 -3.28
N ILE A 258 8.27 29.98 -3.97
CA ILE A 258 7.31 28.87 -3.93
C ILE A 258 7.94 27.60 -4.49
N HIS A 259 8.65 27.70 -5.62
CA HIS A 259 9.37 26.58 -6.22
C HIS A 259 10.43 26.01 -5.26
N ALA A 260 11.25 26.87 -4.66
CA ALA A 260 12.27 26.45 -3.69
C ALA A 260 11.66 25.74 -2.45
N GLN A 261 10.52 26.23 -1.95
CA GLN A 261 9.80 25.58 -0.86
C GLN A 261 9.26 24.20 -1.26
N ARG A 262 8.72 24.06 -2.47
CA ARG A 262 8.23 22.79 -2.99
C ARG A 262 9.35 21.77 -3.16
N VAL A 263 10.48 22.17 -3.74
CA VAL A 263 11.67 21.31 -3.84
C VAL A 263 12.16 20.88 -2.46
N LYS A 264 12.21 21.81 -1.49
CA LYS A 264 12.59 21.48 -0.10
C LYS A 264 11.63 20.47 0.54
N ALA A 265 10.32 20.60 0.32
CA ALA A 265 9.33 19.68 0.83
C ALA A 265 9.49 18.28 0.20
N LEU A 266 9.68 18.19 -1.11
CA LEU A 266 9.92 16.94 -1.82
C LEU A 266 11.22 16.26 -1.37
N LYS A 267 12.29 17.03 -1.13
CA LYS A 267 13.55 16.52 -0.57
C LYS A 267 13.33 15.86 0.79
N LYS A 268 12.55 16.50 1.67
CA LYS A 268 12.21 15.95 2.98
C LYS A 268 11.35 14.68 2.85
N GLU A 269 10.32 14.73 2.01
CA GLU A 269 9.46 13.57 1.75
C GLU A 269 10.27 12.38 1.25
N TYR A 270 11.19 12.58 0.31
CA TYR A 270 12.11 11.53 -0.15
C TYR A 270 12.91 10.92 1.02
N GLN A 271 13.48 11.74 1.89
CA GLN A 271 14.24 11.27 3.06
C GLN A 271 13.37 10.47 4.02
N ASP A 272 12.15 10.94 4.28
CA ASP A 272 11.17 10.26 5.12
C ASP A 272 10.81 8.88 4.52
N LEU A 273 10.55 8.82 3.21
CA LEU A 273 10.23 7.59 2.46
C LEU A 273 11.38 6.57 2.49
N VAL A 274 12.62 7.04 2.30
CA VAL A 274 13.82 6.19 2.41
C VAL A 274 13.98 5.67 3.84
N SER A 275 13.71 6.50 4.85
CA SER A 275 13.86 6.10 6.27
C SER A 275 12.90 4.99 6.69
N VAL A 276 11.68 4.98 6.13
CA VAL A 276 10.67 3.93 6.37
C VAL A 276 10.77 2.76 5.38
N ARG A 277 11.81 2.75 4.52
CA ARG A 277 12.04 1.72 3.51
C ARG A 277 10.91 1.58 2.48
N TRP A 278 10.19 2.66 2.19
CA TRP A 278 9.14 2.65 1.17
C TRP A 278 9.70 3.07 -0.19
N TRP A 279 10.39 2.12 -0.85
CA TRP A 279 11.19 2.35 -2.05
C TRP A 279 10.40 2.89 -3.24
N GLN A 280 9.22 2.35 -3.51
CA GLN A 280 8.39 2.79 -4.64
C GLN A 280 7.98 4.26 -4.50
N GLY A 281 7.57 4.66 -3.30
CA GLY A 281 7.28 6.07 -3.01
C GLY A 281 8.51 6.94 -3.20
N ALA A 282 9.67 6.49 -2.69
CA ALA A 282 10.93 7.22 -2.82
C ALA A 282 11.32 7.44 -4.30
N ILE A 283 11.18 6.43 -5.17
CA ILE A 283 11.43 6.54 -6.61
C ILE A 283 10.52 7.59 -7.25
N GLN A 284 9.21 7.53 -6.99
CA GLN A 284 8.23 8.48 -7.53
C GLN A 284 8.51 9.91 -7.08
N THR A 285 8.86 10.11 -5.81
CA THR A 285 9.24 11.42 -5.28
C THR A 285 10.54 11.92 -5.91
N LEU A 286 11.49 11.03 -6.18
CA LEU A 286 12.74 11.38 -6.85
C LEU A 286 12.53 11.74 -8.33
N GLU A 287 11.63 11.07 -9.05
CA GLU A 287 11.22 11.46 -10.41
C GLU A 287 10.57 12.86 -10.44
N LYS A 288 9.71 13.16 -9.46
CA LYS A 288 9.16 14.51 -9.30
C LYS A 288 10.27 15.54 -9.06
N LEU A 289 11.23 15.22 -8.18
CA LEU A 289 12.39 16.09 -7.93
C LEU A 289 13.21 16.33 -9.20
N GLU A 290 13.45 15.31 -10.03
CA GLU A 290 14.15 15.46 -11.30
C GLU A 290 13.42 16.38 -12.28
N SER A 291 12.08 16.31 -12.31
CA SER A 291 11.27 17.20 -13.16
C SER A 291 11.27 18.65 -12.67
N GLU A 292 11.28 18.87 -11.35
CA GLU A 292 11.20 20.21 -10.75
C GLU A 292 12.58 20.89 -10.64
N ALA A 293 13.65 20.14 -10.42
CA ALA A 293 14.99 20.67 -10.17
C ALA A 293 16.10 19.82 -10.86
N PRO A 294 16.10 19.71 -12.21
CA PRO A 294 16.98 18.77 -12.94
C PRO A 294 18.49 19.03 -12.77
N LYS A 295 18.89 20.22 -12.30
CA LYS A 295 20.29 20.62 -12.11
C LYS A 295 20.79 20.44 -10.67
N ASP A 296 19.96 19.92 -9.77
CA ASP A 296 20.34 19.74 -8.37
C ASP A 296 21.30 18.53 -8.21
N PRO A 297 22.52 18.73 -7.67
CA PRO A 297 23.51 17.65 -7.56
C PRO A 297 23.10 16.55 -6.57
N ASP A 298 22.25 16.85 -5.59
CA ASP A 298 21.80 15.85 -4.60
C ASP A 298 20.95 14.77 -5.27
N ILE A 299 20.13 15.15 -6.24
CA ILE A 299 19.19 14.24 -6.92
C ILE A 299 19.95 13.12 -7.64
N ARG A 300 21.02 13.47 -8.37
CA ARG A 300 21.86 12.49 -9.07
C ARG A 300 22.50 11.51 -8.09
N ARG A 301 22.99 12.01 -6.95
CA ARG A 301 23.56 11.19 -5.88
C ARG A 301 22.51 10.27 -5.27
N TRP A 302 21.33 10.80 -4.95
CA TRP A 302 20.22 10.04 -4.38
C TRP A 302 19.72 8.96 -5.33
N ARG A 303 19.68 9.23 -6.63
CA ARG A 303 19.35 8.22 -7.66
C ARG A 303 20.32 7.04 -7.63
N GLY A 304 21.62 7.32 -7.57
CA GLY A 304 22.62 6.25 -7.42
C GLY A 304 22.46 5.48 -6.10
N GLN A 305 22.20 6.18 -5.00
CA GLN A 305 22.01 5.55 -3.68
C GLN A 305 20.77 4.66 -3.61
N ILE A 306 19.62 5.14 -4.09
CA ILE A 306 18.36 4.38 -4.02
C ILE A 306 18.42 3.16 -4.95
N ASN A 307 19.03 3.30 -6.13
CA ASN A 307 19.23 2.16 -7.03
C ASN A 307 20.11 1.10 -6.37
N ALA A 308 21.23 1.49 -5.76
CA ALA A 308 22.09 0.53 -5.04
C ALA A 308 21.37 -0.17 -3.87
N ILE A 309 20.48 0.53 -3.16
CA ILE A 309 19.66 -0.06 -2.09
C ILE A 309 18.65 -1.06 -2.68
N ILE A 310 17.97 -0.69 -3.77
CA ILE A 310 17.01 -1.56 -4.45
C ILE A 310 17.72 -2.80 -5.00
N ASP A 311 18.88 -2.66 -5.63
CA ASP A 311 19.68 -3.76 -6.15
C ASP A 311 20.06 -4.74 -5.03
N ALA A 312 20.48 -4.21 -3.86
CA ALA A 312 20.79 -5.02 -2.69
C ALA A 312 19.55 -5.75 -2.14
N GLU A 313 18.38 -5.09 -2.09
CA GLU A 313 17.13 -5.71 -1.65
C GLU A 313 16.65 -6.79 -2.63
N ILE A 314 16.80 -6.57 -3.94
CA ILE A 314 16.51 -7.55 -4.98
C ILE A 314 17.43 -8.76 -4.83
N ALA A 315 18.75 -8.55 -4.68
CA ALA A 315 19.70 -9.63 -4.48
C ALA A 315 19.35 -10.48 -3.24
N ALA A 316 19.10 -9.83 -2.09
CA ALA A 316 18.69 -10.52 -0.87
C ALA A 316 17.34 -11.25 -1.01
N GLY A 317 16.39 -10.67 -1.76
CA GLY A 317 15.11 -11.28 -2.07
C GLY A 317 15.24 -12.51 -2.97
N ILE A 318 16.13 -12.47 -3.95
CA ILE A 318 16.44 -13.60 -4.82
C ILE A 318 16.98 -14.77 -3.98
N GLU A 319 17.99 -14.52 -3.14
CA GLU A 319 18.58 -15.54 -2.25
C GLU A 319 17.51 -16.15 -1.31
N ARG A 320 16.64 -15.31 -0.75
CA ARG A 320 15.54 -15.75 0.11
C ARG A 320 14.56 -16.65 -0.64
N GLY A 321 14.16 -16.24 -1.85
CA GLY A 321 13.27 -17.03 -2.70
C GLY A 321 13.90 -18.36 -3.13
N GLU A 322 15.20 -18.39 -3.44
CA GLU A 322 15.95 -19.61 -3.74
C GLU A 322 16.01 -20.56 -2.54
N SER A 323 16.24 -20.02 -1.35
CA SER A 323 16.20 -20.79 -0.10
C SER A 323 14.83 -21.45 0.10
N LEU A 324 13.73 -20.70 -0.06
CA LEU A 324 12.36 -21.23 0.02
C LEU A 324 12.09 -22.29 -1.05
N TYR A 325 12.52 -22.04 -2.29
CA TYR A 325 12.38 -22.97 -3.40
C TYR A 325 13.08 -24.30 -3.10
N SER A 326 14.32 -24.26 -2.62
CA SER A 326 15.08 -25.47 -2.25
C SER A 326 14.45 -26.29 -1.11
N GLN A 327 13.66 -25.64 -0.24
CA GLN A 327 12.91 -26.28 0.84
C GLN A 327 11.57 -26.87 0.36
N GLY A 328 11.23 -26.70 -0.92
CA GLY A 328 9.95 -27.12 -1.49
C GLY A 328 8.78 -26.17 -1.19
N LEU A 329 9.05 -24.99 -0.60
CA LEU A 329 8.05 -23.97 -0.27
C LEU A 329 7.76 -23.07 -1.48
N LEU A 330 7.30 -23.68 -2.58
CA LEU A 330 7.24 -23.05 -3.91
C LEU A 330 6.32 -21.82 -3.97
N ASN A 331 5.17 -21.86 -3.31
CA ASN A 331 4.25 -20.71 -3.30
C ASN A 331 4.86 -19.51 -2.56
N GLN A 332 5.54 -19.76 -1.44
CA GLN A 332 6.21 -18.69 -0.67
C GLN A 332 7.38 -18.10 -1.47
N ALA A 333 8.12 -18.92 -2.21
CA ALA A 333 9.16 -18.44 -3.11
C ALA A 333 8.59 -17.52 -4.20
N LEU A 334 7.46 -17.90 -4.82
CA LEU A 334 6.76 -17.08 -5.80
C LEU A 334 6.31 -15.74 -5.22
N ASP A 335 5.75 -15.73 -4.01
CA ASP A 335 5.30 -14.49 -3.37
C ASP A 335 6.47 -13.52 -3.16
N VAL A 336 7.62 -14.03 -2.69
CA VAL A 336 8.84 -13.23 -2.52
C VAL A 336 9.28 -12.64 -3.86
N TRP A 337 9.41 -13.46 -4.91
CA TRP A 337 9.87 -12.97 -6.22
C TRP A 337 8.90 -11.99 -6.87
N ARG A 338 7.58 -12.19 -6.73
CA ARG A 338 6.58 -11.24 -7.26
C ARG A 338 6.67 -9.88 -6.58
N GLN A 339 6.99 -9.81 -5.29
CA GLN A 339 7.23 -8.54 -4.61
C GLN A 339 8.47 -7.82 -5.16
N LEU A 340 9.49 -8.55 -5.62
CA LEU A 340 10.67 -7.94 -6.25
C LEU A 340 10.34 -7.28 -7.59
N LEU A 341 9.38 -7.81 -8.36
CA LEU A 341 8.92 -7.18 -9.60
C LEU A 341 8.22 -5.83 -9.39
N ILE A 342 7.74 -5.54 -8.17
CA ILE A 342 7.22 -4.21 -7.84
C ILE A 342 8.37 -3.19 -7.77
N LEU A 343 9.56 -3.62 -7.37
CA LEU A 343 10.76 -2.78 -7.26
C LEU A 343 11.47 -2.63 -8.61
N ASP A 344 11.58 -3.73 -9.36
CA ASP A 344 12.15 -3.74 -10.72
C ASP A 344 11.31 -4.65 -11.64
N PRO A 345 10.34 -4.07 -12.38
CA PRO A 345 9.46 -4.82 -13.27
C PRO A 345 10.19 -5.54 -14.42
N ASN A 346 11.40 -5.08 -14.77
CA ASN A 346 12.16 -5.58 -15.91
C ASN A 346 13.28 -6.54 -15.49
N ASN A 347 13.28 -6.99 -14.24
CA ASN A 347 14.32 -7.88 -13.73
C ASN A 347 14.22 -9.29 -14.33
N SER A 348 14.97 -9.52 -15.40
CA SER A 348 14.97 -10.81 -16.14
C SER A 348 15.25 -12.02 -15.24
N ALA A 349 16.16 -11.88 -14.28
CA ALA A 349 16.53 -12.95 -13.35
C ALA A 349 15.37 -13.35 -12.42
N VAL A 350 14.57 -12.40 -11.96
CA VAL A 350 13.36 -12.66 -11.15
C VAL A 350 12.25 -13.27 -12.01
N ILE A 351 12.01 -12.72 -13.20
CA ILE A 351 11.01 -13.20 -14.16
C ILE A 351 11.26 -14.69 -14.51
N GLU A 352 12.52 -15.06 -14.79
CA GLU A 352 12.88 -16.44 -15.14
C GLU A 352 12.58 -17.41 -13.99
N ARG A 353 12.92 -17.04 -12.75
CA ARG A 353 12.67 -17.85 -11.54
C ARG A 353 11.19 -18.07 -11.29
N ILE A 354 10.37 -17.03 -11.46
CA ILE A 354 8.92 -17.11 -11.38
C ILE A 354 8.41 -18.11 -12.43
N SER A 355 8.78 -17.91 -13.70
CA SER A 355 8.34 -18.78 -14.81
C SER A 355 8.73 -20.24 -14.60
N ARG A 356 9.97 -20.52 -14.16
CA ARG A 356 10.43 -21.88 -13.83
C ARG A 356 9.59 -22.51 -12.73
N THR A 357 9.27 -21.76 -11.69
CA THR A 357 8.55 -22.26 -10.52
C THR A 357 7.08 -22.51 -10.81
N GLU A 358 6.44 -21.63 -11.59
CA GLU A 358 5.06 -21.81 -12.05
C GLU A 358 4.93 -23.08 -12.91
N ARG A 359 5.84 -23.30 -13.87
CA ARG A 359 5.87 -24.53 -14.68
C ARG A 359 6.06 -25.78 -13.83
N PHE A 360 6.88 -25.70 -12.77
CA PHE A 360 7.08 -26.81 -11.86
C PHE A 360 5.80 -27.14 -11.07
N LEU A 361 5.12 -26.11 -10.54
CA LEU A 361 3.84 -26.26 -9.84
C LEU A 361 2.76 -26.86 -10.76
N GLU A 362 2.65 -26.38 -11.99
CA GLU A 362 1.72 -26.91 -12.99
C GLU A 362 1.97 -28.41 -13.24
N LYS A 363 3.24 -28.80 -13.40
CA LYS A 363 3.63 -30.21 -13.58
C LYS A 363 3.27 -31.06 -12.35
N LEU A 364 3.51 -30.54 -11.14
CA LEU A 364 3.16 -31.21 -9.88
C LEU A 364 1.66 -31.47 -9.78
N GLN A 365 0.84 -30.45 -10.10
CA GLN A 365 -0.62 -30.56 -10.10
C GLN A 365 -1.12 -31.61 -11.10
N ARG A 366 -0.54 -31.64 -12.31
CA ARG A 366 -0.88 -32.65 -13.32
C ARG A 366 -0.56 -34.08 -12.85
N LEU A 367 0.57 -34.28 -12.17
CA LEU A 367 0.95 -35.59 -11.63
C LEU A 367 0.00 -36.03 -10.51
N GLN A 368 -0.39 -35.11 -9.62
CA GLN A 368 -1.37 -35.38 -8.57
C GLN A 368 -2.74 -35.76 -9.14
N ALA A 369 -3.22 -35.02 -10.15
CA ALA A 369 -4.47 -35.31 -10.84
C ALA A 369 -4.46 -36.70 -11.49
N ARG A 370 -3.37 -37.08 -12.18
CA ARG A 370 -3.21 -38.41 -12.77
C ARG A 370 -3.20 -39.52 -11.72
N SER A 371 -2.41 -39.36 -10.65
CA SER A 371 -2.37 -40.32 -9.53
C SER A 371 -3.76 -40.57 -8.93
N ASN A 372 -4.54 -39.50 -8.73
CA ASN A 372 -5.89 -39.61 -8.20
C ASN A 372 -6.85 -40.31 -9.18
N SER A 373 -6.72 -40.05 -10.48
CA SER A 373 -7.53 -40.73 -11.51
C SER A 373 -7.27 -42.25 -11.55
N THR A 374 -6.00 -42.68 -11.44
CA THR A 374 -5.64 -44.10 -11.42
C THR A 374 -6.15 -44.82 -10.16
N LYS A 375 -6.12 -44.17 -8.99
CA LYS A 375 -6.66 -44.74 -7.74
C LYS A 375 -8.17 -44.94 -7.82
N ASN A 376 -8.89 -44.01 -8.45
CA ASN A 376 -10.34 -44.11 -8.62
C ASN A 376 -10.73 -45.19 -9.66
N SER A 377 -9.97 -45.32 -10.74
CA SER A 377 -10.20 -46.38 -11.75
C SER A 377 -10.03 -47.79 -11.17
N ALA A 378 -9.03 -48.02 -10.32
CA ALA A 378 -8.79 -49.32 -9.68
C ALA A 378 -9.86 -49.69 -8.63
N LYS A 379 -10.43 -48.70 -7.93
CA LYS A 379 -11.50 -48.92 -6.96
C LYS A 379 -12.81 -49.32 -7.64
N ASN A 380 -13.12 -48.71 -8.79
CA ASN A 380 -14.33 -49.04 -9.55
C ASN A 380 -14.25 -50.41 -10.25
N SER A 381 -13.07 -50.85 -10.71
CA SER A 381 -12.91 -52.20 -11.29
C SER A 381 -13.05 -53.33 -10.27
N THR A 382 -12.75 -53.08 -8.99
CA THR A 382 -12.84 -54.09 -7.92
C THR A 382 -14.29 -54.23 -7.40
N SER A 383 -15.10 -53.16 -7.45
CA SER A 383 -16.51 -53.19 -7.03
C SER A 383 -17.43 -53.90 -8.03
N ASN A 384 -17.09 -53.93 -9.33
CA ASN A 384 -17.90 -54.62 -10.34
C ASN A 384 -17.54 -56.11 -10.54
N GLY A 385 -16.47 -56.60 -9.89
CA GLY A 385 -16.03 -57.99 -10.00
C GLY A 385 -16.71 -58.98 -9.05
N MET A 386 -17.53 -58.51 -8.10
CA MET A 386 -18.10 -59.37 -7.03
C MET A 386 -19.62 -59.59 -7.12
N SER A 387 -20.28 -59.08 -8.19
CA SER A 387 -21.74 -59.21 -8.35
C SER A 387 -22.19 -60.13 -9.51
N ASN A 388 -21.28 -60.80 -10.22
CA ASN A 388 -21.62 -61.80 -11.25
C ASN A 388 -20.87 -63.12 -11.04
N ARG A 389 -21.17 -63.83 -9.94
CA ARG A 389 -20.79 -65.23 -9.78
C ARG A 389 -21.96 -66.07 -9.27
N THR A 390 -23.03 -66.09 -10.05
CA THR A 390 -23.99 -67.19 -10.11
C THR A 390 -24.25 -67.51 -11.58
N GLY A 391 -24.10 -68.78 -11.94
CA GLY A 391 -24.69 -69.31 -13.17
C GLY A 391 -23.72 -69.63 -14.31
N ASN A 392 -23.29 -70.89 -14.31
CA ASN A 392 -23.54 -71.81 -15.42
C ASN A 392 -22.62 -71.79 -16.66
N GLY A 393 -22.13 -72.97 -17.02
CA GLY A 393 -22.09 -73.43 -18.41
C GLY A 393 -20.70 -73.63 -19.00
N GLY A 394 -20.34 -74.90 -19.22
CA GLY A 394 -19.07 -75.33 -19.82
C GLY A 394 -18.80 -74.80 -21.22
N GLY A 395 -17.52 -74.87 -21.63
CA GLY A 395 -17.10 -74.49 -22.98
C GLY A 395 -15.59 -74.61 -23.13
N THR A 396 -15.17 -75.68 -23.78
CA THR A 396 -13.81 -76.14 -24.04
C THR A 396 -12.93 -75.20 -24.87
N ARG A 397 -11.63 -75.18 -24.51
CA ARG A 397 -10.43 -75.37 -25.38
C ARG A 397 -10.12 -74.28 -26.43
N SER A 398 -8.95 -73.63 -26.31
CA SER A 398 -7.83 -73.81 -27.26
C SER A 398 -6.65 -72.86 -26.95
N MET A 399 -5.44 -73.37 -27.21
CA MET A 399 -4.11 -72.82 -26.95
C MET A 399 -3.66 -71.73 -27.93
N ARG A 400 -2.83 -70.79 -27.46
CA ARG A 400 -1.62 -70.19 -28.08
C ARG A 400 -1.12 -69.09 -27.12
N ALA A 401 0.04 -69.13 -26.48
CA ALA A 401 1.45 -69.24 -26.92
C ALA A 401 1.94 -68.05 -27.77
N ALA A 402 2.63 -67.10 -27.11
CA ALA A 402 3.73 -66.22 -27.54
C ALA A 402 3.84 -65.06 -26.53
N SER A 403 4.83 -65.01 -25.63
CA SER A 403 6.25 -64.65 -25.79
C SER A 403 6.52 -63.14 -25.91
N ASP A 404 7.22 -62.65 -24.88
CA ASP A 404 8.30 -61.65 -24.86
C ASP A 404 8.18 -60.33 -25.63
N LYS A 405 8.25 -59.21 -24.89
CA LYS A 405 9.53 -58.45 -24.78
C LYS A 405 9.44 -57.29 -23.78
N ALA A 406 10.40 -57.30 -22.88
CA ALA A 406 10.80 -56.17 -22.06
C ALA A 406 11.52 -55.10 -22.88
N LEU A 407 11.36 -53.83 -22.50
CA LEU A 407 12.35 -52.78 -22.78
C LEU A 407 12.39 -51.81 -21.60
N VAL A 408 13.39 -52.04 -20.78
CA VAL A 408 13.94 -51.13 -19.76
C VAL A 408 14.68 -50.02 -20.50
N GLY A 409 14.34 -48.76 -20.22
CA GLY A 409 15.08 -47.58 -20.68
C GLY A 409 15.36 -46.67 -19.51
N GLN A 410 16.52 -46.89 -18.86
CA GLN A 410 17.18 -45.91 -18.01
C GLN A 410 17.71 -44.76 -18.88
N ASN A 411 17.50 -43.52 -18.45
CA ASN A 411 18.35 -42.36 -18.72
C ASN A 411 17.96 -41.34 -17.62
N GLY A 412 18.87 -40.80 -16.80
CA GLY A 412 20.27 -40.49 -17.07
C GLY A 412 20.42 -39.01 -16.75
N LEU A 413 20.78 -38.71 -15.50
CA LEU A 413 21.09 -37.39 -14.98
C LEU A 413 22.35 -36.82 -15.65
N ARG A 414 22.29 -35.53 -16.00
CA ARG A 414 23.39 -34.57 -15.80
C ARG A 414 22.82 -33.25 -15.34
#